data_AF-A0A0B1R2C7-F1
#
_entry.id   AF-A0A0B1R2C7-F1
#
_cell.length_a   1.000
_cell.length_b   1.000
_cell.length_c   1.000
_cell.angle_alpha   90.00
_cell.angle_beta   90.00
_cell.angle_gamma   90.00
#
_symmetry.space_group_name_H-M   'P 1'
#
loop_
_entity.id
_entity.type
_entity.pdbx_description
1 polymer ?
#
loop_
_entity_poly.entity_id
_entity_poly.type
_entity_poly.pdbx_seq_one_letter_code
_entity_poly.pdbx_strand_id
1 'polypeptide(L)'
;MLQNPVHLRLAKLESWQHMTFMACLCERMFPNYWAFCQQTEFADPQLYRRILDLVWESLTVKDAKINFDSQLEKLEAAIPDGDDFDVYGVHPAIDACVALSEMLHALLSGETLEHAIEVSRTSITTVAILEMTQAGREMTDAELRENQAVIDEWDLQWEIFRLLADCEERDLELIKGLRSDLREAGISNIGILFQQ
;
A
#
# COMPACT_ATOMS: atom_id res chain seq x y z
N MET A 1 -14.03 8.01 -11.48
CA MET A 1 -12.89 7.38 -10.80
C MET A 1 -12.06 8.48 -10.16
N LEU A 2 -11.85 8.38 -8.84
CA LEU A 2 -11.11 9.36 -8.06
C LEU A 2 -9.68 9.50 -8.59
N GLN A 3 -9.35 10.67 -9.12
CA GLN A 3 -7.97 11.02 -9.49
C GLN A 3 -7.33 11.73 -8.31
N ASN A 4 -6.32 11.10 -7.70
CA ASN A 4 -5.53 11.75 -6.67
C ASN A 4 -4.64 12.82 -7.35
N PRO A 5 -4.67 14.09 -6.91
CA PRO A 5 -3.79 15.13 -7.44
C PRO A 5 -2.29 14.78 -7.39
N VAL A 6 -1.87 13.85 -6.53
CA VAL A 6 -0.48 13.39 -6.45
C VAL A 6 -0.03 12.65 -7.72
N HIS A 7 -0.92 12.00 -8.47
CA HIS A 7 -0.56 11.14 -9.62
C HIS A 7 0.25 11.89 -10.69
N LEU A 8 -0.13 13.12 -11.01
CA LEU A 8 0.59 13.95 -11.98
C LEU A 8 1.97 14.40 -11.46
N ARG A 9 2.16 14.42 -10.15
CA ARG A 9 3.39 14.88 -9.50
C ARG A 9 4.37 13.75 -9.24
N LEU A 10 3.88 12.51 -9.12
CA LEU A 10 4.73 11.32 -9.09
C LEU A 10 5.67 11.29 -10.31
N ALA A 11 5.24 11.74 -11.49
CA ALA A 11 6.10 11.81 -12.68
C ALA A 11 7.37 12.67 -12.53
N LYS A 12 7.49 13.48 -11.46
CA LYS A 12 8.68 14.27 -11.14
C LYS A 12 9.66 13.57 -10.21
N LEU A 13 9.26 12.43 -9.66
CA LEU A 13 10.05 11.65 -8.73
C LEU A 13 10.92 10.62 -9.48
N GLU A 14 12.02 10.27 -8.84
CA GLU A 14 12.92 9.20 -9.26
C GLU A 14 12.41 7.83 -8.80
N SER A 15 12.98 6.78 -9.38
CA SER A 15 12.59 5.39 -9.08
C SER A 15 12.65 5.06 -7.58
N TRP A 16 13.67 5.49 -6.84
CA TRP A 16 13.76 5.19 -5.41
C TRP A 16 12.66 5.89 -4.58
N GLN A 17 12.22 7.08 -5.00
CA GLN A 17 11.11 7.81 -4.38
C GLN A 17 9.79 7.10 -4.69
N HIS A 18 9.57 6.64 -5.94
CA HIS A 18 8.40 5.81 -6.27
C HIS A 18 8.35 4.54 -5.42
N MET A 19 9.47 3.82 -5.32
CA MET A 19 9.55 2.61 -4.51
C MET A 19 9.28 2.90 -3.03
N THR A 20 9.83 4.00 -2.49
CA THR A 20 9.58 4.37 -1.09
C THR A 20 8.12 4.75 -0.86
N PHE A 21 7.51 5.50 -1.79
CA PHE A 21 6.09 5.85 -1.76
C PHE A 21 5.20 4.60 -1.76
N MET A 22 5.43 3.64 -2.67
CA MET A 22 4.70 2.37 -2.70
C MET A 22 4.91 1.55 -1.42
N ALA A 23 6.14 1.50 -0.90
CA ALA A 23 6.45 0.81 0.36
C ALA A 23 5.61 1.35 1.52
N CYS A 24 5.48 2.68 1.60
CA CYS A 24 4.69 3.34 2.63
C CYS A 24 3.21 2.94 2.56
N LEU A 25 2.63 2.90 1.36
CA LEU A 25 1.22 2.52 1.19
C LEU A 25 0.99 1.03 1.45
N CYS A 26 1.91 0.16 1.03
CA CYS A 26 1.83 -1.27 1.37
C CYS A 26 1.96 -1.51 2.88
N GLU A 27 2.86 -0.78 3.56
CA GLU A 27 3.01 -0.82 5.03
C GLU A 27 1.72 -0.36 5.72
N ARG A 28 1.07 0.67 5.20
CA ARG A 28 -0.23 1.15 5.68
C ARG A 28 -1.36 0.15 5.40
N MET A 29 -1.34 -0.58 4.29
CA MET A 29 -2.40 -1.55 3.97
C MET A 29 -2.21 -2.92 4.66
N PHE A 30 -1.00 -3.24 5.14
CA PHE A 30 -0.68 -4.50 5.80
C PHE A 30 -1.65 -4.93 6.92
N PRO A 31 -2.11 -4.04 7.84
CA PRO A 31 -3.04 -4.44 8.89
C PRO A 31 -4.35 -5.05 8.36
N ASN A 32 -4.79 -4.67 7.16
CA ASN A 32 -6.00 -5.24 6.55
C ASN A 32 -5.82 -6.74 6.27
N TYR A 33 -4.71 -7.10 5.61
CA TYR A 33 -4.36 -8.49 5.32
C TYR A 33 -4.14 -9.29 6.60
N TRP A 34 -3.44 -8.69 7.58
CA TRP A 34 -3.21 -9.31 8.89
C TRP A 34 -4.53 -9.65 9.60
N ALA A 35 -5.43 -8.68 9.73
CA ALA A 35 -6.70 -8.85 10.43
C ALA A 35 -7.57 -9.91 9.74
N PHE A 36 -7.62 -9.91 8.41
CA PHE A 36 -8.31 -10.94 7.64
C PHE A 36 -7.75 -12.34 7.94
N CYS A 37 -6.44 -12.55 7.80
CA CYS A 37 -5.83 -13.86 8.02
C CYS A 37 -6.00 -14.35 9.47
N GLN A 38 -5.93 -13.45 10.45
CA GLN A 38 -6.18 -13.81 11.86
C GLN A 38 -7.63 -14.23 12.10
N GLN A 39 -8.59 -13.60 11.42
CA GLN A 39 -10.01 -13.90 11.57
C GLN A 39 -10.41 -15.20 10.85
N THR A 40 -9.82 -15.47 9.69
CA THR A 40 -10.25 -16.57 8.80
C THR A 40 -9.33 -17.77 8.81
N GLU A 41 -8.14 -17.66 9.42
CA GLU A 41 -7.08 -18.68 9.38
C GLU A 41 -6.65 -19.05 7.95
N PHE A 42 -6.90 -18.16 6.97
CA PHE A 42 -6.66 -18.42 5.55
C PHE A 42 -5.18 -18.68 5.21
N ALA A 43 -4.27 -17.85 5.73
CA ALA A 43 -2.84 -17.90 5.44
C ALA A 43 -2.00 -17.42 6.63
N ASP A 44 -0.69 -17.63 6.58
CA ASP A 44 0.27 -17.02 7.52
C ASP A 44 0.43 -15.52 7.19
N PRO A 45 -0.09 -14.60 8.02
CA PRO A 45 0.00 -13.17 7.72
C PRO A 45 1.44 -12.64 7.78
N GLN A 46 2.37 -13.38 8.39
CA GLN A 46 3.78 -13.01 8.38
C GLN A 46 4.43 -13.13 7.00
N LEU A 47 3.81 -13.84 6.05
CA LEU A 47 4.31 -13.89 4.67
C LEU A 47 4.37 -12.49 4.05
N TYR A 48 3.28 -11.73 4.14
CA TYR A 48 3.21 -10.36 3.65
C TYR A 48 4.29 -9.49 4.30
N ARG A 49 4.39 -9.54 5.65
CA ARG A 49 5.38 -8.79 6.43
C ARG A 49 6.81 -9.07 5.96
N ARG A 50 7.18 -10.34 5.80
CA ARG A 50 8.52 -10.75 5.37
C ARG A 50 8.86 -10.21 3.98
N ILE A 51 7.90 -10.27 3.05
CA ILE A 51 8.09 -9.74 1.69
C ILE A 51 8.27 -8.22 1.74
N LEU A 52 7.42 -7.51 2.50
CA LEU A 52 7.55 -6.07 2.64
C LEU A 52 8.84 -5.67 3.37
N ASP A 53 9.34 -6.47 4.32
CA ASP A 53 10.66 -6.24 4.93
C ASP A 53 11.81 -6.38 3.93
N LEU A 54 11.76 -7.36 3.03
CA LEU A 54 12.74 -7.51 1.94
C LEU A 54 12.72 -6.29 1.00
N VAL A 55 11.54 -5.74 0.75
CA VAL A 55 11.39 -4.49 0.00
C VAL A 55 12.05 -3.32 0.75
N TRP A 56 11.79 -3.14 2.04
CA TRP A 56 12.46 -2.10 2.83
C TRP A 56 13.99 -2.31 2.89
N GLU A 57 14.44 -3.56 2.91
CA GLU A 57 15.86 -3.90 2.84
C GLU A 57 16.47 -3.47 1.51
N SER A 58 15.81 -3.73 0.37
CA SER A 58 16.30 -3.28 -0.94
C SER A 58 16.36 -1.75 -1.06
N LEU A 59 15.52 -1.05 -0.28
CA LEU A 59 15.53 0.40 -0.19
C LEU A 59 16.66 0.97 0.66
N THR A 60 17.29 0.19 1.55
CA THR A 60 18.27 0.69 2.52
C THR A 60 19.64 0.04 2.43
N VAL A 61 19.71 -1.19 1.90
CA VAL A 61 20.93 -1.97 1.78
C VAL A 61 21.39 -1.95 0.32
N LYS A 62 22.61 -1.44 0.11
CA LYS A 62 23.25 -1.47 -1.21
C LYS A 62 23.55 -2.92 -1.60
N ASP A 63 23.29 -3.27 -2.86
CA ASP A 63 23.57 -4.59 -3.45
C ASP A 63 22.81 -5.76 -2.80
N ALA A 64 21.64 -5.50 -2.19
CA ALA A 64 20.77 -6.55 -1.65
C ALA A 64 20.39 -7.54 -2.77
N LYS A 65 20.76 -8.82 -2.60
CA LYS A 65 20.47 -9.89 -3.55
C LYS A 65 19.19 -10.61 -3.15
N ILE A 66 18.06 -10.07 -3.57
CA ILE A 66 16.74 -10.60 -3.25
C ILE A 66 16.12 -11.18 -4.52
N ASN A 67 15.60 -12.41 -4.43
CA ASN A 67 14.85 -13.02 -5.51
C ASN A 67 13.38 -12.61 -5.38
N PHE A 68 13.03 -11.50 -6.05
CA PHE A 68 11.67 -10.95 -6.04
C PHE A 68 10.68 -11.76 -6.88
N ASP A 69 11.13 -12.47 -7.94
CA ASP A 69 10.27 -13.40 -8.69
C ASP A 69 9.68 -14.46 -7.76
N SER A 70 10.54 -15.10 -6.95
CA SER A 70 10.09 -16.11 -5.97
C SER A 70 9.24 -15.51 -4.84
N GLN A 71 9.43 -14.23 -4.49
CA GLN A 71 8.55 -13.60 -3.49
C GLN A 71 7.18 -13.29 -4.07
N LEU A 72 7.12 -12.85 -5.33
CA LEU A 72 5.88 -12.59 -6.04
C LEU A 72 5.04 -13.87 -6.17
N GLU A 73 5.64 -14.98 -6.61
CA GLU A 73 4.93 -16.27 -6.71
C GLU A 73 4.31 -16.70 -5.36
N LYS A 74 5.02 -16.49 -4.25
CA LYS A 74 4.50 -16.80 -2.91
C LYS A 74 3.37 -15.87 -2.50
N LEU A 75 3.49 -14.58 -2.81
CA LEU A 75 2.46 -13.59 -2.50
C LEU A 75 1.17 -13.89 -3.26
N GLU A 76 1.26 -14.16 -4.57
CA GLU A 76 0.14 -14.51 -5.44
C GLU A 76 -0.60 -15.76 -4.94
N ALA A 77 0.14 -16.78 -4.50
CA ALA A 77 -0.45 -17.97 -3.89
C ALA A 77 -1.15 -17.72 -2.53
N ALA A 78 -0.91 -16.56 -1.92
CA ALA A 78 -1.48 -16.15 -0.63
C ALA A 78 -2.50 -14.99 -0.77
N ILE A 79 -3.02 -14.76 -1.97
CA ILE A 79 -4.15 -13.87 -2.23
C ILE A 79 -5.44 -14.70 -2.09
N PRO A 80 -6.39 -14.30 -1.23
CA PRO A 80 -7.66 -15.01 -1.11
C PRO A 80 -8.55 -14.76 -2.33
N ASP A 81 -9.41 -15.73 -2.64
CA ASP A 81 -10.52 -15.53 -3.57
C ASP A 81 -11.66 -14.81 -2.82
N GLY A 82 -12.23 -13.76 -3.41
CA GLY A 82 -13.31 -13.00 -2.80
C GLY A 82 -14.59 -13.82 -2.62
N ASP A 83 -14.83 -14.81 -3.50
CA ASP A 83 -16.04 -15.63 -3.48
C ASP A 83 -16.00 -16.72 -2.39
N ASP A 84 -14.82 -17.01 -1.83
CA ASP A 84 -14.62 -18.04 -0.79
C ASP A 84 -14.93 -17.54 0.63
N PHE A 85 -15.21 -16.23 0.81
CA PHE A 85 -15.38 -15.62 2.13
C PHE A 85 -16.60 -14.70 2.22
N ASP A 86 -17.45 -14.93 3.23
CA ASP A 86 -18.59 -14.06 3.54
C ASP A 86 -18.18 -12.76 4.29
N VAL A 87 -16.94 -12.67 4.77
CA VAL A 87 -16.47 -11.53 5.54
C VAL A 87 -15.95 -10.43 4.63
N TYR A 88 -16.45 -9.20 4.82
CA TYR A 88 -16.02 -8.05 4.03
C TYR A 88 -14.49 -7.84 4.02
N GLY A 89 -13.82 -8.22 5.12
CA GLY A 89 -12.36 -8.10 5.28
C GLY A 89 -11.54 -8.80 4.19
N VAL A 90 -12.14 -9.69 3.39
CA VAL A 90 -11.47 -10.29 2.22
C VAL A 90 -11.08 -9.24 1.18
N HIS A 91 -11.92 -8.25 0.91
CA HIS A 91 -11.65 -7.23 -0.12
C HIS A 91 -10.42 -6.36 0.18
N PRO A 92 -10.32 -5.71 1.37
CA PRO A 92 -9.13 -4.91 1.69
C PRO A 92 -7.88 -5.79 1.89
N ALA A 93 -8.02 -7.09 2.17
CA ALA A 93 -6.90 -8.03 2.19
C ALA A 93 -6.38 -8.34 0.77
N ILE A 94 -7.27 -8.53 -0.20
CA ILE A 94 -6.92 -8.66 -1.62
C ILE A 94 -6.22 -7.40 -2.09
N ASP A 95 -6.79 -6.22 -1.83
CA ASP A 95 -6.23 -4.93 -2.24
C ASP A 95 -4.81 -4.73 -1.70
N ALA A 96 -4.57 -5.09 -0.42
CA ALA A 96 -3.25 -5.02 0.20
C ALA A 96 -2.23 -5.90 -0.53
N CYS A 97 -2.61 -7.13 -0.91
CA CYS A 97 -1.75 -8.05 -1.66
C CYS A 97 -1.52 -7.56 -3.09
N VAL A 98 -2.55 -7.10 -3.79
CA VAL A 98 -2.44 -6.56 -5.15
C VAL A 98 -1.48 -5.38 -5.18
N ALA A 99 -1.60 -4.44 -4.22
CA ALA A 99 -0.67 -3.32 -4.14
C ALA A 99 0.79 -3.76 -3.91
N LEU A 100 1.01 -4.78 -3.07
CA LEU A 100 2.36 -5.32 -2.88
C LEU A 100 2.85 -6.05 -4.14
N SER A 101 2.00 -6.76 -4.87
CA SER A 101 2.35 -7.37 -6.16
C SER A 101 2.75 -6.32 -7.20
N GLU A 102 2.00 -5.22 -7.33
CA GLU A 102 2.36 -4.09 -8.20
C GLU A 102 3.75 -3.53 -7.86
N MET A 103 4.04 -3.41 -6.57
CA MET A 103 5.36 -2.98 -6.11
C MET A 103 6.47 -3.98 -6.48
N LEU A 104 6.21 -5.29 -6.36
CA LEU A 104 7.17 -6.32 -6.79
C LEU A 104 7.38 -6.33 -8.29
N HIS A 105 6.31 -6.11 -9.08
CA HIS A 105 6.42 -5.94 -10.53
C HIS A 105 7.30 -4.74 -10.89
N ALA A 106 7.17 -3.62 -10.18
CA ALA A 106 8.03 -2.45 -10.39
C ALA A 106 9.52 -2.75 -10.14
N LEU A 107 9.83 -3.57 -9.12
CA LEU A 107 11.21 -4.01 -8.84
C LEU A 107 11.77 -4.91 -9.94
N LEU A 108 10.92 -5.72 -10.57
CA LEU A 108 11.32 -6.68 -11.61
C LEU A 108 11.43 -6.01 -12.99
N SER A 109 10.52 -5.10 -13.33
CA SER A 109 10.48 -4.41 -14.61
C SER A 109 11.43 -3.21 -14.68
N GLY A 110 11.67 -2.55 -13.54
CA GLY A 110 12.38 -1.26 -13.45
C GLY A 110 11.52 -0.05 -13.84
N GLU A 111 10.31 -0.27 -14.35
CA GLU A 111 9.29 0.75 -14.54
C GLU A 111 8.65 1.01 -13.18
N THR A 112 8.55 2.27 -12.73
CA THR A 112 8.15 2.55 -11.34
C THR A 112 6.99 3.54 -11.21
N LEU A 113 6.82 4.42 -12.19
CA LEU A 113 5.79 5.46 -12.15
C LEU A 113 4.37 4.86 -12.26
N GLU A 114 4.15 3.98 -13.23
CA GLU A 114 2.82 3.40 -13.47
C GLU A 114 2.36 2.58 -12.27
N HIS A 115 3.23 1.71 -11.75
CA HIS A 115 2.95 0.94 -10.53
C HIS A 115 2.71 1.84 -9.31
N ALA A 116 3.44 2.95 -9.14
CA ALA A 116 3.19 3.88 -8.03
C ALA A 116 1.81 4.55 -8.11
N ILE A 117 1.34 4.84 -9.33
CA ILE A 117 -0.01 5.37 -9.57
C ILE A 117 -1.06 4.30 -9.25
N GLU A 118 -0.84 3.04 -9.65
CA GLU A 118 -1.77 1.94 -9.35
C GLU A 118 -1.84 1.67 -7.84
N VAL A 119 -0.72 1.58 -7.13
CA VAL A 119 -0.70 1.38 -5.67
C VAL A 119 -1.41 2.53 -4.94
N SER A 120 -1.16 3.78 -5.34
CA SER A 120 -1.88 4.95 -4.82
C SER A 120 -3.39 4.83 -4.99
N ARG A 121 -3.81 4.42 -6.19
CA ARG A 121 -5.23 4.27 -6.56
C ARG A 121 -5.89 3.13 -5.81
N THR A 122 -5.22 1.99 -5.67
CA THR A 122 -5.72 0.85 -4.89
C THR A 122 -6.00 1.29 -3.46
N SER A 123 -5.05 1.97 -2.81
CA SER A 123 -5.24 2.44 -1.43
C SER A 123 -6.49 3.33 -1.26
N ILE A 124 -6.71 4.28 -2.17
CA ILE A 124 -7.88 5.18 -2.14
C ILE A 124 -9.18 4.42 -2.48
N THR A 125 -9.10 3.49 -3.44
CA THR A 125 -10.27 2.70 -3.85
C THR A 125 -10.76 1.82 -2.72
N THR A 126 -9.85 1.20 -1.95
CA THR A 126 -10.19 0.43 -0.74
C THR A 126 -11.00 1.28 0.25
N VAL A 127 -10.56 2.51 0.51
CA VAL A 127 -11.26 3.46 1.39
C VAL A 127 -12.63 3.83 0.83
N ALA A 128 -12.70 4.21 -0.44
CA ALA A 128 -13.96 4.60 -1.08
C ALA A 128 -15.00 3.47 -1.09
N ILE A 129 -14.59 2.23 -1.38
CA ILE A 129 -15.48 1.07 -1.38
C ILE A 129 -15.99 0.78 0.04
N LEU A 130 -15.15 0.92 1.07
CA LEU A 130 -15.60 0.76 2.45
C LEU A 130 -16.66 1.80 2.81
N GLU A 131 -16.45 3.07 2.48
CA GLU A 131 -17.41 4.14 2.75
C GLU A 131 -18.76 3.90 2.06
N MET A 132 -18.76 3.48 0.79
CA MET A 132 -19.98 3.09 0.08
C MET A 132 -20.68 1.89 0.73
N THR A 133 -19.89 0.90 1.15
CA THR A 133 -20.39 -0.32 1.81
C THR A 133 -21.07 0.03 3.14
N GLN A 134 -20.42 0.86 3.96
CA GLN A 134 -20.99 1.32 5.24
C GLN A 134 -22.23 2.20 5.05
N ALA A 135 -22.26 3.01 3.99
CA ALA A 135 -23.43 3.81 3.63
C ALA A 135 -24.58 2.99 3.01
N GLY A 136 -24.33 1.73 2.62
CA GLY A 136 -25.29 0.86 1.96
C GLY A 136 -25.74 1.37 0.58
N ARG A 137 -24.93 2.21 -0.08
CA ARG A 137 -25.23 2.79 -1.39
C ARG A 137 -23.96 3.18 -2.14
N GLU A 138 -24.09 3.28 -3.46
CA GLU A 138 -23.07 3.94 -4.27
C GLU A 138 -22.99 5.44 -3.94
N MET A 139 -21.77 5.96 -4.00
CA MET A 139 -21.48 7.39 -3.90
C MET A 139 -20.90 7.88 -5.22
N THR A 140 -21.27 9.10 -5.61
CA THR A 140 -20.68 9.76 -6.77
C THR A 140 -19.23 10.20 -6.48
N ASP A 141 -18.42 10.38 -7.52
CA ASP A 141 -17.07 10.93 -7.38
C ASP A 141 -17.07 12.24 -6.57
N ALA A 142 -18.09 13.11 -6.73
CA ALA A 142 -18.20 14.38 -6.01
C ALA A 142 -18.40 14.19 -4.50
N GLU A 143 -19.29 13.27 -4.10
CA GLU A 143 -19.52 12.94 -2.69
C GLU A 143 -18.27 12.34 -2.05
N LEU A 144 -17.57 11.44 -2.76
CA LEU A 144 -16.34 10.84 -2.27
C LEU A 144 -15.21 11.87 -2.10
N ARG A 145 -15.15 12.92 -2.94
CA ARG A 145 -14.14 14.00 -2.76
C ARG A 145 -14.33 14.78 -1.47
N GLU A 146 -15.55 14.80 -0.93
CA GLU A 146 -15.90 15.48 0.31
C GLU A 146 -15.93 14.51 1.52
N ASN A 147 -15.72 13.22 1.29
CA ASN A 147 -15.69 12.21 2.34
C ASN A 147 -14.40 12.31 3.16
N GLN A 148 -14.52 12.34 4.49
CA GLN A 148 -13.38 12.55 5.38
C GLN A 148 -12.32 11.44 5.27
N ALA A 149 -12.72 10.16 5.18
CA ALA A 149 -11.77 9.06 5.08
C ALA A 149 -10.95 9.12 3.78
N VAL A 150 -11.60 9.54 2.68
CA VAL A 150 -10.93 9.76 1.38
C VAL A 150 -9.97 10.95 1.45
N ILE A 151 -10.37 12.05 2.10
CA ILE A 151 -9.52 13.22 2.32
C ILE A 151 -8.29 12.85 3.15
N ASP A 152 -8.48 12.12 4.26
CA ASP A 152 -7.39 11.69 5.15
C ASP A 152 -6.37 10.81 4.40
N GLU A 153 -6.84 9.90 3.54
CA GLU A 153 -5.97 9.07 2.72
C GLU A 153 -5.23 9.89 1.64
N TRP A 154 -5.87 10.90 1.04
CA TRP A 154 -5.19 11.83 0.14
C TRP A 154 -4.13 12.67 0.85
N ASP A 155 -4.43 13.18 2.03
CA ASP A 155 -3.51 14.01 2.81
C ASP A 155 -2.28 13.19 3.23
N LEU A 156 -2.46 11.94 3.64
CA LEU A 156 -1.34 11.04 3.96
C LEU A 156 -0.47 10.75 2.73
N GLN A 157 -1.07 10.43 1.57
CA GLN A 157 -0.32 10.22 0.34
C GLN A 157 0.42 11.49 -0.09
N TRP A 158 -0.20 12.65 0.09
CA TRP A 158 0.40 13.94 -0.19
C TRP A 158 1.59 14.24 0.73
N GLU A 159 1.47 13.93 2.02
CA GLU A 159 2.54 14.11 2.99
C GLU A 159 3.77 13.27 2.65
N ILE A 160 3.57 11.98 2.36
CA ILE A 160 4.66 11.08 1.92
C ILE A 160 5.30 11.63 0.65
N PHE A 161 4.49 12.01 -0.35
CA PHE A 161 4.99 12.59 -1.59
C PHE A 161 5.84 13.83 -1.34
N ARG A 162 5.36 14.76 -0.48
CA ARG A 162 6.07 16.01 -0.19
C ARG A 162 7.42 15.75 0.44
N LEU A 163 7.48 14.88 1.45
CA LEU A 163 8.72 14.50 2.12
C LEU A 163 9.73 13.92 1.14
N LEU A 164 9.27 13.06 0.22
CA LEU A 164 10.13 12.48 -0.81
C LEU A 164 10.58 13.53 -1.84
N ALA A 165 9.67 14.39 -2.30
CA ALA A 165 9.95 15.41 -3.30
C ALA A 165 10.94 16.49 -2.81
N ASP A 166 11.01 16.72 -1.50
CA ASP A 166 11.95 17.65 -0.88
C ASP A 166 13.39 17.09 -0.81
N CYS A 167 13.60 15.81 -1.13
CA CYS A 167 14.93 15.19 -1.19
C CYS A 167 15.57 15.33 -2.58
N GLU A 168 16.78 15.88 -2.64
CA GLU A 168 17.59 15.95 -3.87
C GLU A 168 18.26 14.61 -4.21
N GLU A 169 18.61 13.82 -3.20
CA GLU A 169 19.26 12.51 -3.33
C GLU A 169 18.60 11.49 -2.39
N ARG A 170 18.92 10.20 -2.60
CA ARG A 170 18.39 9.10 -1.79
C ARG A 170 18.76 9.27 -0.30
N ASP A 171 17.76 9.51 0.53
CA ASP A 171 17.90 9.72 1.96
C ASP A 171 17.50 8.47 2.77
N LEU A 172 18.50 7.78 3.33
CA LEU A 172 18.29 6.57 4.12
C LEU A 172 17.61 6.84 5.46
N GLU A 173 17.81 8.01 6.05
CA GLU A 173 17.22 8.34 7.33
C GLU A 173 15.74 8.69 7.15
N LEU A 174 15.37 9.38 6.06
CA LEU A 174 13.98 9.57 5.70
C LEU A 174 13.26 8.23 5.46
N ILE A 175 13.85 7.32 4.68
CA ILE A 175 13.25 6.01 4.37
C ILE A 175 12.97 5.22 5.67
N LYS A 176 13.93 5.21 6.60
CA LYS A 176 13.76 4.54 7.90
C LYS A 176 12.74 5.26 8.78
N GLY A 177 12.74 6.59 8.78
CA GLY A 177 11.78 7.42 9.50
C GLY A 177 10.35 7.11 9.06
N LEU A 178 10.06 7.21 7.77
CA LEU A 178 8.75 6.87 7.19
C LEU A 178 8.29 5.46 7.58
N ARG A 179 9.20 4.47 7.51
CA ARG A 179 8.90 3.10 7.95
C ARG A 179 8.56 3.02 9.43
N SER A 180 9.31 3.71 10.31
CA SER A 180 9.06 3.72 11.75
C SER A 180 7.72 4.39 12.06
N ASP A 181 7.48 5.57 11.50
CA ASP A 181 6.28 6.36 11.74
C ASP A 181 5.01 5.59 11.37
N LEU A 182 5.01 4.90 10.22
CA LEU A 182 3.88 4.07 9.78
C LEU A 182 3.63 2.86 10.70
N ARG A 183 4.71 2.24 11.20
CA ARG A 183 4.62 1.11 12.13
C ARG A 183 4.11 1.53 13.50
N GLU A 184 4.60 2.66 13.99
CA GLU A 184 4.20 3.26 15.27
C GLU A 184 2.75 3.75 15.22
N ALA A 185 2.32 4.33 14.10
CA ALA A 185 0.93 4.72 13.88
C ALA A 185 0.01 3.49 13.93
N GLY A 186 0.44 2.36 13.36
CA GLY A 186 -0.23 1.07 13.52
C GLY A 186 -1.68 1.08 13.05
N ILE A 187 -2.02 1.89 12.03
CA ILE A 187 -3.39 2.06 11.55
C ILE A 187 -3.43 1.98 10.03
N SER A 188 -4.38 1.21 9.50
CA SER A 188 -4.53 1.09 8.05
C SER A 188 -5.25 2.26 7.39
N ASN A 189 -5.22 2.27 6.06
CA ASN A 189 -6.00 3.20 5.24
C ASN A 189 -7.51 3.16 5.55
N ILE A 190 -8.02 2.03 6.04
CA ILE A 190 -9.41 1.86 6.48
C ILE A 190 -9.59 1.79 8.00
N GLY A 191 -8.60 2.23 8.79
CA GLY A 191 -8.74 2.38 10.23
C GLY A 191 -8.55 1.11 11.07
N ILE A 192 -8.02 0.03 10.49
CA ILE A 192 -7.70 -1.19 11.26
C ILE A 192 -6.47 -0.93 12.13
N LEU A 193 -6.63 -1.08 13.44
CA LEU A 193 -5.55 -0.95 14.41
C LEU A 193 -4.72 -2.22 14.48
N PHE A 194 -3.40 -2.05 14.53
CA PHE A 194 -2.42 -3.12 14.60
C PHE A 194 -1.21 -2.67 15.41
N GLN A 195 -0.76 -3.54 16.30
CA GLN A 195 0.47 -3.35 17.07
C GLN A 195 1.47 -4.39 16.58
N GLN A 196 2.53 -3.92 15.91
CA GLN A 196 3.61 -4.77 15.40
C GLN A 196 4.67 -5.03 16.47
#